data_AF-A0A0A2UTU4-F1
#
_entry.id   AF-A0A0A2UTU4-F1
#
_cell.length_a   1.000
_cell.length_b   1.000
_cell.length_c   1.000
_cell.angle_alpha   90.00
_cell.angle_beta   90.00
_cell.angle_gamma   90.00
#
_symmetry.space_group_name_H-M   'P 1'
#
loop_
_entity.id
_entity.type
_entity.pdbx_description
1 polymer ?
#
loop_
_entity_poly.entity_id
_entity_poly.type
_entity_poly.pdbx_seq_one_letter_code
_entity_poly.pdbx_strand_id
1 'polypeptide(L)'
;MLFIIGSFIAFIALLLYGIYVFNDYKSSTKEEKKTKHRHMIRVVLMVPITAILLISENLRRNGLTLEEIRPYLFVAVLISFFIPGFVYMLRTAFHKESREKFNDRSHYKSSFVYKYRKVIVPLAVLVPIVFILVMFYQIWEMSF
;
A
#
# COMPACT_ATOMS: atom_id res chain seq x y z
N MET A 1 -11.93 25.03 -11.03
CA MET A 1 -10.53 25.30 -10.63
C MET A 1 -10.32 25.35 -9.12
N LEU A 2 -11.06 26.17 -8.35
CA LEU A 2 -10.86 26.31 -6.89
C LEU A 2 -10.91 24.99 -6.12
N PHE A 3 -11.84 24.08 -6.46
CA PHE A 3 -11.93 22.75 -5.85
C PHE A 3 -10.68 21.89 -6.11
N ILE A 4 -10.14 21.95 -7.33
CA ILE A 4 -8.94 21.21 -7.74
C ILE A 4 -7.73 21.70 -6.94
N ILE A 5 -7.54 23.02 -6.91
CA ILE A 5 -6.43 23.67 -6.18
C ILE A 5 -6.53 23.35 -4.68
N GLY A 6 -7.71 23.52 -4.07
CA GLY A 6 -7.93 23.21 -2.65
C GLY A 6 -7.66 21.74 -2.32
N SER A 7 -8.07 20.83 -3.20
CA SER A 7 -7.83 19.40 -3.02
C SER A 7 -6.35 19.01 -3.16
N PHE A 8 -5.61 19.70 -4.03
CA PHE A 8 -4.17 19.51 -4.19
C PHE A 8 -3.39 20.02 -2.97
N ILE A 9 -3.80 21.16 -2.42
CA ILE A 9 -3.25 21.71 -1.16
C ILE A 9 -3.50 20.74 0.00
N ALA A 10 -4.73 20.22 0.13
CA ALA A 10 -5.06 19.24 1.15
C ALA A 10 -4.24 17.94 1.01
N PHE A 11 -4.00 17.49 -0.23
CA PHE A 11 -3.15 16.34 -0.49
C PHE A 11 -1.69 16.59 -0.10
N ILE A 12 -1.12 17.75 -0.44
CA ILE A 12 0.25 18.12 -0.03
C ILE A 12 0.35 18.15 1.50
N ALA A 13 -0.63 18.73 2.20
CA ALA A 13 -0.67 18.74 3.65
C ALA A 13 -0.71 17.31 4.23
N LEU A 14 -1.53 16.42 3.66
CA LEU A 14 -1.59 15.01 4.05
C LEU A 14 -0.26 14.28 3.80
N LEU A 15 0.41 14.56 2.68
CA LEU A 15 1.69 13.96 2.33
C LEU A 15 2.80 14.40 3.30
N LEU A 16 2.89 15.69 3.60
CA LEU A 16 3.82 16.24 4.60
C LEU A 16 3.54 15.66 5.99
N TYR A 17 2.28 15.54 6.37
CA TYR A 17 1.88 14.91 7.63
C TYR A 17 2.25 13.43 7.68
N GLY A 18 2.06 12.69 6.58
CA GLY A 18 2.47 11.29 6.48
C GLY A 18 3.98 11.09 6.63
N ILE A 19 4.79 11.97 6.02
CA ILE A 19 6.25 11.98 6.19
C ILE A 19 6.63 12.25 7.65
N TYR A 20 5.98 13.25 8.27
CA TYR A 20 6.20 13.57 9.68
C TYR A 20 5.90 12.36 10.58
N VAL A 21 4.72 11.73 10.42
CA VAL A 21 4.31 10.56 11.23
C VAL A 21 5.26 9.37 11.01
N PHE A 22 5.73 9.15 9.78
CA PHE A 22 6.70 8.10 9.51
C PHE A 22 8.06 8.37 10.19
N ASN A 23 8.55 9.61 10.11
CA ASN A 23 9.80 10.00 10.74
C ASN A 23 9.72 9.92 12.27
N ASP A 24 8.63 10.40 12.86
CA ASP A 24 8.34 10.26 14.30
C ASP A 24 8.28 8.79 14.72
N TYR A 25 7.61 7.93 13.95
CA TYR A 25 7.61 6.49 14.20
C TYR A 25 9.02 5.89 14.11
N LYS A 26 9.86 6.34 13.15
CA LYS A 26 11.21 5.82 12.96
C LYS A 26 12.14 6.19 14.13
N SER A 27 12.07 7.43 14.62
CA SER A 27 12.86 7.94 15.75
C SER A 27 12.37 7.46 17.11
N SER A 28 11.13 6.99 17.21
CA SER A 28 10.53 6.50 18.47
C SER A 28 11.21 5.24 19.03
N THR A 29 11.12 5.08 20.36
CA THR A 29 11.60 3.91 21.10
C THR A 29 10.78 2.64 20.78
N LYS A 30 11.25 1.44 21.21
CA LYS A 30 10.54 0.17 20.94
C LYS A 30 9.12 0.12 21.52
N GLU A 31 8.91 0.69 22.71
CA GLU A 31 7.60 0.73 23.36
C GLU A 31 6.65 1.72 22.67
N GLU A 32 7.13 2.91 22.32
CA GLU A 32 6.35 3.90 21.56
C GLU A 32 6.03 3.43 20.15
N LYS A 33 6.91 2.65 19.51
CA LYS A 33 6.63 2.05 18.20
C LYS A 33 5.40 1.15 18.27
N LYS A 34 5.21 0.34 19.30
CA LYS A 34 4.03 -0.53 19.42
C LYS A 34 2.72 0.26 19.45
N THR A 35 2.70 1.40 20.13
CA THR A 35 1.50 2.25 20.23
C THR A 35 1.28 3.07 18.95
N LYS A 36 2.35 3.64 18.38
CA LYS A 36 2.28 4.48 17.17
C LYS A 36 2.12 3.68 15.87
N HIS A 37 2.45 2.40 15.84
CA HIS A 37 2.46 1.57 14.62
C HIS A 37 1.15 1.62 13.85
N ARG A 38 0.02 1.46 14.55
CA ARG A 38 -1.31 1.45 13.92
C ARG A 38 -1.69 2.81 13.35
N HIS A 39 -1.32 3.88 14.03
CA HIS A 39 -1.56 5.25 13.57
C HIS A 39 -0.70 5.57 12.35
N MET A 40 0.60 5.25 12.40
CA MET A 40 1.53 5.41 11.29
C MET A 40 1.06 4.67 10.04
N ILE A 41 0.68 3.39 10.15
CA ILE A 41 0.16 2.63 9.01
C ILE A 41 -1.09 3.30 8.42
N ARG A 42 -2.03 3.77 9.26
CA ARG A 42 -3.25 4.42 8.77
C ARG A 42 -2.94 5.70 8.00
N VAL A 43 -2.11 6.59 8.54
CA VAL A 43 -1.78 7.87 7.90
C VAL A 43 -1.00 7.63 6.61
N VAL A 44 0.02 6.76 6.65
CA VAL A 44 0.84 6.45 5.47
C VAL A 44 0.02 5.75 4.37
N LEU A 45 -0.97 4.92 4.72
CA LEU A 45 -1.91 4.34 3.74
C LEU A 45 -2.99 5.31 3.25
N MET A 46 -3.30 6.38 3.97
CA MET A 46 -4.27 7.39 3.49
C MET A 46 -3.69 8.25 2.36
N VAL A 47 -2.40 8.60 2.42
CA VAL A 47 -1.70 9.34 1.34
C VAL A 47 -1.95 8.70 -0.04
N PRO A 48 -1.64 7.42 -0.26
CA PRO A 48 -1.78 6.79 -1.58
C PRO A 48 -3.23 6.65 -2.04
N ILE A 49 -4.14 6.27 -1.13
CA ILE A 49 -5.58 6.15 -1.43
C ILE A 49 -6.14 7.51 -1.83
N THR A 50 -5.77 8.56 -1.11
CA THR A 50 -6.21 9.93 -1.40
C THR A 50 -5.66 10.40 -2.74
N ALA A 51 -4.41 10.07 -3.08
CA ALA A 51 -3.83 10.38 -4.38
C ALA A 51 -4.63 9.73 -5.52
N ILE A 52 -4.96 8.44 -5.41
CA ILE A 52 -5.77 7.72 -6.40
C ILE A 52 -7.14 8.38 -6.56
N LEU A 53 -7.86 8.62 -5.46
CA LEU A 53 -9.19 9.23 -5.50
C LEU A 53 -9.16 10.64 -6.11
N LEU A 54 -8.14 11.45 -5.78
CA LEU A 54 -7.98 12.79 -6.33
C LEU A 54 -7.67 12.79 -7.81
N ILE A 55 -6.78 11.90 -8.25
CA ILE A 55 -6.45 11.73 -9.66
C ILE A 55 -7.70 11.26 -10.41
N SER A 56 -8.41 10.25 -9.91
CA SER A 56 -9.64 9.74 -10.53
C SER A 56 -10.74 10.81 -10.65
N GLU A 57 -10.99 11.60 -9.60
CA GLU A 57 -12.02 12.65 -9.63
C GLU A 57 -11.62 13.80 -10.58
N ASN A 58 -10.35 14.19 -10.62
CA ASN A 58 -9.87 15.21 -11.55
C ASN A 58 -9.96 14.75 -13.01
N LEU A 59 -9.60 13.50 -13.29
CA LEU A 59 -9.69 12.93 -14.63
C LEU A 59 -11.15 12.83 -15.09
N ARG A 60 -12.06 12.35 -14.22
CA ARG A 60 -13.51 12.31 -14.51
C ARG A 60 -14.07 13.69 -14.84
N ARG A 61 -13.67 14.74 -14.10
CA ARG A 61 -14.14 16.11 -14.33
C ARG A 61 -13.63 16.74 -15.63
N ASN A 62 -12.49 16.27 -16.13
CA ASN A 62 -11.92 16.71 -17.41
C ASN A 62 -12.50 15.93 -18.61
N GLY A 63 -13.50 15.07 -18.39
CA GLY A 63 -14.12 14.26 -19.45
C GLY A 63 -13.25 13.10 -19.92
N LEU A 64 -12.08 12.88 -19.30
CA LEU A 64 -11.18 11.80 -19.64
C LEU A 64 -11.76 10.47 -19.17
N THR A 65 -12.09 9.61 -20.12
CA THR A 65 -12.52 8.24 -19.84
C THR A 65 -11.29 7.37 -19.48
N LEU A 66 -11.52 6.22 -18.82
CA LEU A 66 -10.44 5.27 -18.47
C LEU A 66 -9.61 4.81 -19.68
N GLU A 67 -10.13 4.96 -20.90
CA GLU A 67 -9.45 4.65 -22.15
C GLU A 67 -8.43 5.73 -22.57
N GLU A 68 -8.67 7.00 -22.26
CA GLU A 68 -7.78 8.13 -22.58
C GLU A 68 -6.72 8.36 -21.50
N ILE A 69 -7.03 7.98 -20.25
CA ILE A 69 -6.08 7.96 -19.15
C ILE A 69 -5.09 6.85 -19.48
N ARG A 70 -3.91 7.23 -20.00
CA ARG A 70 -2.92 6.25 -20.47
C ARG A 70 -2.73 5.15 -19.39
N PRO A 71 -3.20 3.91 -19.61
CA PRO A 71 -3.41 2.92 -18.54
C PRO A 71 -2.14 2.64 -17.72
N TYR A 72 -0.98 2.82 -18.35
CA TYR A 72 0.33 2.70 -17.72
C TYR A 72 0.55 3.67 -16.55
N LEU A 73 -0.10 4.85 -16.50
CA LEU A 73 0.01 5.78 -15.36
C LEU A 73 -0.72 5.25 -14.12
N PHE A 74 -1.91 4.69 -14.32
CA PHE A 74 -2.65 4.03 -13.24
C PHE A 74 -1.89 2.80 -12.74
N VAL A 75 -1.31 2.03 -13.66
CA VAL A 75 -0.42 0.91 -13.33
C VAL A 75 0.83 1.38 -12.59
N ALA A 76 1.50 2.45 -12.99
CA ALA A 76 2.66 2.99 -12.30
C ALA A 76 2.34 3.44 -10.86
N VAL A 77 1.17 4.05 -10.65
CA VAL A 77 0.66 4.41 -9.33
C VAL A 77 0.35 3.16 -8.49
N LEU A 78 -0.27 2.13 -9.06
CA LEU A 78 -0.48 0.85 -8.39
C LEU A 78 0.85 0.19 -8.00
N ILE A 79 1.80 0.11 -8.92
CA ILE A 79 3.14 -0.47 -8.71
C ILE A 79 3.87 0.27 -7.59
N SER A 80 3.86 1.60 -7.61
CA SER A 80 4.53 2.42 -6.58
C SER A 80 3.92 2.28 -5.18
N PHE A 81 2.67 1.81 -5.05
CA PHE A 81 2.09 1.45 -3.75
C PHE A 81 2.25 -0.02 -3.40
N PHE A 82 2.13 -0.90 -4.38
CA PHE A 82 2.24 -2.33 -4.17
C PHE A 82 3.67 -2.73 -3.85
N ILE A 83 4.68 -2.24 -4.57
CA ILE A 83 6.07 -2.65 -4.37
C ILE A 83 6.57 -2.33 -2.96
N PRO A 84 6.45 -1.10 -2.40
CA PRO A 84 6.92 -0.83 -1.05
C PRO A 84 6.16 -1.62 0.02
N GLY A 85 4.83 -1.75 -0.13
CA GLY A 85 4.00 -2.55 0.76
C GLY A 85 4.35 -4.03 0.72
N PHE A 86 4.62 -4.56 -0.47
CA PHE A 86 5.01 -5.94 -0.71
C PHE A 86 6.42 -6.21 -0.17
N VAL A 87 7.38 -5.34 -0.42
CA VAL A 87 8.75 -5.43 0.13
C VAL A 87 8.71 -5.38 1.67
N TYR A 88 7.91 -4.49 2.25
CA TYR A 88 7.70 -4.45 3.69
C TYR A 88 7.12 -5.76 4.21
N MET A 89 6.05 -6.26 3.58
CA MET A 89 5.40 -7.52 3.94
C MET A 89 6.35 -8.71 3.84
N LEU A 90 7.15 -8.83 2.77
CA LEU A 90 8.16 -9.88 2.63
C LEU A 90 9.22 -9.76 3.73
N ARG A 91 9.72 -8.54 3.99
CA ARG A 91 10.71 -8.32 5.04
C ARG A 91 10.18 -8.72 6.41
N THR A 92 8.91 -8.43 6.70
CA THR A 92 8.24 -8.84 7.95
C THR A 92 7.97 -10.33 7.99
N ALA A 93 7.49 -10.94 6.90
CA ALA A 93 7.18 -12.37 6.82
C ALA A 93 8.44 -13.26 6.89
N PHE A 94 9.55 -12.82 6.31
CA PHE A 94 10.82 -13.53 6.32
C PHE A 94 11.76 -13.14 7.46
N HIS A 95 11.34 -12.24 8.36
CA HIS A 95 12.14 -11.90 9.53
C HIS A 95 12.32 -13.12 10.45
N LYS A 96 13.50 -13.27 11.06
CA LYS A 96 13.86 -14.45 11.87
C LYS A 96 12.86 -14.67 13.02
N GLU A 97 12.47 -13.58 13.69
CA GLU A 97 11.40 -13.58 14.71
C GLU A 97 10.04 -14.07 14.18
N SER A 98 9.66 -13.69 12.96
CA SER A 98 8.39 -14.12 12.36
C SER A 98 8.38 -15.61 12.02
N ARG A 99 9.54 -16.19 11.67
CA ARG A 99 9.70 -17.63 11.46
C ARG A 99 9.61 -18.40 12.78
N GLU A 100 10.26 -17.90 13.82
CA GLU A 100 10.21 -18.51 15.16
C GLU A 100 8.80 -18.47 15.76
N LYS A 101 8.08 -17.35 15.56
CA LYS A 101 6.71 -17.15 16.06
C LYS A 101 5.62 -17.73 15.14
N PHE A 102 5.98 -18.25 13.96
CA PHE A 102 5.00 -18.77 12.99
C PHE A 102 4.18 -19.96 13.52
N ASN A 103 4.73 -20.74 14.44
CA ASN A 103 4.03 -21.88 15.05
C ASN A 103 3.40 -21.53 16.41
N ASP A 104 3.67 -20.34 16.95
CA ASP A 104 3.13 -19.88 18.22
C ASP A 104 1.71 -19.33 18.04
N ARG A 105 0.74 -19.99 18.69
CA ARG A 105 -0.68 -19.62 18.62
C ARG A 105 -0.98 -18.27 19.28
N SER A 106 -0.18 -17.86 20.27
CA SER A 106 -0.38 -16.60 21.02
C SER A 106 -0.17 -15.36 20.13
N HIS A 107 0.55 -15.51 19.02
CA HIS A 107 0.87 -14.43 18.09
C HIS A 107 -0.27 -14.10 17.09
N TYR A 108 -1.32 -14.93 17.05
CA TYR A 108 -2.41 -14.79 16.08
C TYR A 108 -3.65 -14.16 16.72
N LYS A 109 -4.17 -13.09 16.12
CA LYS A 109 -5.40 -12.42 16.56
C LYS A 109 -6.65 -13.31 16.54
N SER A 110 -6.63 -14.39 15.75
CA SER A 110 -7.75 -15.33 15.71
C SER A 110 -7.28 -16.77 15.47
N SER A 111 -8.04 -17.72 16.01
CA SER A 111 -7.85 -19.15 15.82
C SER A 111 -7.94 -19.56 14.35
N PHE A 112 -8.78 -18.87 13.57
CA PHE A 112 -8.93 -19.08 12.14
C PHE A 112 -7.63 -18.74 11.39
N VAL A 113 -7.04 -17.57 11.66
CA VAL A 113 -5.79 -17.16 11.01
C VAL A 113 -4.66 -18.14 11.33
N TYR A 114 -4.58 -18.63 12.57
CA TYR A 114 -3.61 -19.66 12.95
C TYR A 114 -3.83 -20.99 12.23
N LYS A 115 -5.08 -21.45 12.13
CA LYS A 115 -5.45 -22.71 11.48
C LYS A 115 -5.08 -22.72 10.00
N TYR A 116 -5.32 -21.61 9.31
CA TYR A 116 -5.07 -21.47 7.87
C TYR A 116 -3.77 -20.72 7.53
N ARG A 117 -2.88 -20.48 8.50
CA ARG A 117 -1.64 -19.70 8.30
C ARG A 117 -0.77 -20.22 7.16
N LYS A 118 -0.72 -21.54 6.98
CA LYS A 118 0.07 -22.21 5.93
C LYS A 118 -0.50 -21.98 4.53
N VAL A 119 -1.73 -21.48 4.41
CA VAL A 119 -2.41 -21.18 3.15
C VAL A 119 -2.48 -19.66 2.95
N ILE A 120 -2.90 -18.93 4.00
CA ILE A 120 -3.07 -17.47 3.95
C ILE A 120 -1.75 -16.74 3.68
N VAL A 121 -0.65 -17.14 4.33
CA VAL A 121 0.64 -16.44 4.18
C VAL A 121 1.22 -16.61 2.77
N PRO A 122 1.26 -17.81 2.18
CA PRO A 122 1.65 -17.95 0.77
C PRO A 122 0.72 -17.22 -0.19
N LEU A 123 -0.61 -17.27 0.02
CA LEU A 123 -1.56 -16.55 -0.84
C LEU A 123 -1.37 -15.04 -0.79
N ALA A 124 -1.11 -14.48 0.40
CA ALA A 124 -0.81 -13.07 0.56
C ALA A 124 0.46 -12.64 -0.21
N VAL A 125 1.40 -13.56 -0.43
CA VAL A 125 2.62 -13.32 -1.22
C VAL A 125 2.39 -13.57 -2.71
N LEU A 126 1.69 -14.64 -3.07
CA LEU A 126 1.48 -15.09 -4.45
C LEU A 126 0.52 -14.20 -5.23
N VAL A 127 -0.59 -13.77 -4.63
CA VAL A 127 -1.62 -12.97 -5.33
C VAL A 127 -1.05 -11.64 -5.86
N PRO A 128 -0.29 -10.86 -5.07
CA PRO A 128 0.42 -9.68 -5.58
C PRO A 128 1.35 -9.97 -6.75
N ILE A 129 2.14 -11.06 -6.68
CA ILE A 129 3.09 -11.43 -7.73
C ILE A 129 2.36 -11.75 -9.03
N VAL A 130 1.28 -12.54 -8.95
CA VAL A 130 0.45 -12.89 -10.11
C VAL A 130 -0.17 -11.62 -10.71
N PHE A 131 -0.68 -10.71 -9.88
CA PHE A 131 -1.21 -9.42 -10.35
C PHE A 131 -0.15 -8.61 -11.11
N ILE A 132 1.06 -8.51 -10.56
CA ILE A 132 2.18 -7.79 -11.19
C ILE A 132 2.54 -8.44 -12.53
N LEU A 133 2.64 -9.78 -12.59
CA LEU A 133 2.95 -10.51 -13.82
C LEU A 133 1.88 -10.30 -14.90
N VAL A 134 0.60 -10.39 -14.54
CA VAL A 134 -0.51 -10.14 -15.46
C VAL A 134 -0.47 -8.70 -15.97
N MET A 135 -0.20 -7.73 -15.10
CA MET A 135 -0.08 -6.33 -15.49
C MET A 135 1.10 -6.09 -16.45
N PHE A 136 2.27 -6.70 -16.18
CA PHE A 136 3.42 -6.61 -17.07
C PHE A 136 3.13 -7.20 -18.44
N TYR A 137 2.44 -8.35 -18.47
CA TYR A 137 2.01 -8.99 -19.71
C TYR A 137 1.07 -8.08 -20.51
N GLN A 138 0.09 -7.46 -19.87
CA GLN A 138 -0.83 -6.51 -20.52
C GLN A 138 -0.11 -5.27 -21.06
N ILE A 139 0.85 -4.72 -20.31
CA ILE A 139 1.67 -3.59 -20.78
C ILE A 139 2.52 -4.00 -21.98
N TRP A 140 3.08 -5.21 -21.95
CA TRP A 140 3.86 -5.76 -23.06
C TRP A 140 3.02 -5.90 -24.33
N GLU A 141 1.83 -6.50 -24.24
CA GLU A 141 0.89 -6.60 -25.37
C GLU A 141 0.41 -5.23 -25.88
N MET A 142 0.30 -4.21 -25.03
CA MET A 142 -0.08 -2.86 -25.47
C MET A 142 1.08 -2.09 -26.14
N SER A 143 2.32 -2.55 -25.98
CA SER A 143 3.53 -1.87 -26.45
C SER A 143 4.09 -2.46 -27.75
N PHE A 144 3.50 -3.54 -28.26
CA PHE A 144 3.84 -4.26 -29.49
C PHE A 144 2.59 -4.51 -30.33
#